data_AF-A0A4Y7PL03-F1
#
_entry.id   AF-A0A4Y7PL03-F1
#
_cell.length_a   1.000
_cell.length_b   1.000
_cell.length_c   1.000
_cell.angle_alpha   90.00
_cell.angle_beta   90.00
_cell.angle_gamma   90.00
#
_symmetry.space_group_name_H-M   'P 1'
#
loop_
_entity.id
_entity.type
_entity.pdbx_description
1 polymer ?
#
loop_
_entity_poly.entity_id
_entity_poly.type
_entity_poly.pdbx_seq_one_letter_code
_entity_poly.pdbx_strand_id
1 'polypeptide(L)'
;MGNDLFDKQRANIQKVTQSISVGDLENKTGKPFNDATDATIGKWPTVFNIEKSHPIQKIEIHYRDTAIDGLFVTYRLLDAGKGKGGSSNAVRHGSKSGQSKDTIVFGESEVLLAVTGRAGTNSNDEIGIFEMTFVKVDTETGEVTQKKYGGDDTAPVFYATGPVIGFAGIQDNSDNVTQLGLKALSFLSSPTPIDQSGL
;
A
#
# COMPACT_ATOMS: atom_id res chain seq x y z
N MET A 1 -30.67 -24.64 13.27
CA MET A 1 -29.57 -23.76 13.73
C MET A 1 -28.30 -24.09 12.95
N GLY A 2 -28.19 -23.67 11.67
CA GLY A 2 -27.14 -24.21 10.78
C GLY A 2 -26.55 -23.30 9.70
N ASN A 3 -26.88 -22.00 9.64
CA ASN A 3 -26.38 -21.10 8.59
C ASN A 3 -25.55 -19.89 9.08
N ASP A 4 -25.58 -19.59 10.39
CA ASP A 4 -25.03 -18.32 10.90
C ASP A 4 -23.49 -18.20 10.76
N LEU A 5 -22.76 -19.32 10.79
CA LEU A 5 -21.30 -19.30 10.60
C LEU A 5 -20.89 -19.04 9.14
N PHE A 6 -21.61 -19.62 8.17
CA PHE A 6 -21.30 -19.45 6.76
C PHE A 6 -21.72 -18.08 6.24
N ASP A 7 -22.81 -17.51 6.77
CA ASP A 7 -23.26 -16.17 6.42
C ASP A 7 -22.34 -15.09 7.01
N LYS A 8 -21.85 -15.26 8.25
CA LYS A 8 -20.82 -14.38 8.85
C LYS A 8 -19.45 -14.48 8.16
N GLN A 9 -19.11 -15.64 7.62
CA GLN A 9 -17.90 -15.81 6.81
C GLN A 9 -18.05 -15.15 5.43
N ARG A 10 -19.22 -15.22 4.79
CA ARG A 10 -19.50 -14.56 3.50
C ARG A 10 -19.53 -13.04 3.59
N ALA A 11 -20.08 -12.47 4.67
CA ALA A 11 -20.03 -11.02 4.94
C ALA A 11 -18.58 -10.48 5.07
N ASN A 12 -17.61 -11.38 5.28
CA ASN A 12 -16.20 -11.01 5.39
C ASN A 12 -15.35 -11.33 4.16
N ILE A 13 -15.91 -11.89 3.09
CA ILE A 13 -15.18 -12.12 1.82
C ILE A 13 -15.12 -10.80 1.05
N GLN A 14 -13.99 -10.11 1.16
CA GLN A 14 -13.75 -8.86 0.47
C GLN A 14 -13.14 -9.11 -0.91
N LYS A 15 -13.73 -8.51 -1.94
CA LYS A 15 -13.13 -8.48 -3.28
C LYS A 15 -12.01 -7.45 -3.28
N VAL A 16 -10.77 -7.87 -3.06
CA VAL A 16 -9.59 -7.02 -3.26
C VAL A 16 -9.37 -6.89 -4.77
N THR A 17 -9.34 -5.65 -5.26
CA THR A 17 -9.09 -5.36 -6.67
C THR A 17 -7.74 -4.67 -6.82
N GLN A 18 -6.90 -5.19 -7.71
CA GLN A 18 -5.69 -4.51 -8.15
C GLN A 18 -6.10 -3.42 -9.15
N SER A 19 -5.85 -2.16 -8.83
CA SER A 19 -6.32 -1.04 -9.66
C SER A 19 -5.37 -0.71 -10.82
N ILE A 20 -4.05 -0.70 -10.56
CA ILE A 20 -3.00 -0.52 -11.57
C ILE A 20 -1.68 -1.11 -11.07
N SER A 21 -0.78 -1.43 -12.00
CA SER A 21 0.61 -1.84 -11.73
C SER A 21 1.56 -0.88 -12.46
N VAL A 22 2.65 -0.46 -11.81
CA VAL A 22 3.61 0.51 -12.33
C VAL A 22 5.05 0.12 -11.99
N GLY A 23 6.04 0.67 -12.71
CA GLY A 23 7.47 0.38 -12.53
C GLY A 23 8.00 -0.72 -13.45
N ASP A 24 9.06 -1.41 -13.02
CA ASP A 24 9.75 -2.49 -13.76
C ASP A 24 8.96 -3.80 -13.74
N LEU A 25 7.88 -3.86 -14.52
CA LEU A 25 7.02 -5.05 -14.64
C LEU A 25 7.59 -6.11 -15.60
N GLU A 26 8.46 -5.70 -16.52
CA GLU A 26 8.89 -6.52 -17.65
C GLU A 26 10.18 -7.29 -17.37
N ASN A 27 11.17 -6.69 -16.70
CA ASN A 27 12.45 -7.36 -16.46
C ASN A 27 12.39 -8.39 -15.34
N LYS A 28 11.32 -8.35 -14.50
CA LYS A 28 11.04 -9.28 -13.39
C LYS A 28 12.26 -9.55 -12.49
N THR A 29 13.17 -8.58 -12.40
CA THR A 29 14.30 -8.70 -11.49
C THR A 29 13.80 -8.42 -10.08
N GLY A 30 14.10 -9.28 -9.10
CA GLY A 30 13.63 -9.15 -7.72
C GLY A 30 12.56 -10.16 -7.31
N LYS A 31 12.01 -9.98 -6.11
CA LYS A 31 11.03 -10.86 -5.47
C LYS A 31 9.64 -10.23 -5.51
N PRO A 32 8.60 -10.96 -5.94
CA PRO A 32 7.24 -10.46 -5.85
C PRO A 32 6.79 -10.37 -4.38
N PHE A 33 5.96 -9.37 -4.09
CA PHE A 33 5.27 -9.23 -2.81
C PHE A 33 3.78 -8.93 -3.03
N ASN A 34 2.96 -9.28 -2.05
CA ASN A 34 1.54 -8.96 -2.03
C ASN A 34 1.02 -9.01 -0.59
N ASP A 35 0.74 -7.84 -0.04
CA ASP A 35 0.35 -7.66 1.37
C ASP A 35 -1.00 -8.33 1.68
N ALA A 36 -1.86 -8.51 0.67
CA ALA A 36 -3.12 -9.23 0.83
C ALA A 36 -2.97 -10.71 1.19
N THR A 37 -1.82 -11.28 0.85
CA THR A 37 -1.55 -12.72 0.96
C THR A 37 -0.32 -13.01 1.82
N ASP A 38 0.31 -11.98 2.37
CA ASP A 38 1.44 -12.12 3.27
C ASP A 38 0.98 -12.74 4.59
N ALA A 39 1.57 -13.85 5.02
CA ALA A 39 1.11 -14.59 6.20
C ALA A 39 1.07 -13.76 7.50
N THR A 40 1.79 -12.64 7.57
CA THR A 40 1.80 -11.72 8.72
C THR A 40 0.72 -10.63 8.64
N ILE A 41 0.12 -10.38 7.47
CA ILE A 41 -0.88 -9.33 7.20
C ILE A 41 -2.21 -9.91 6.66
N GLY A 42 -2.17 -10.86 5.73
CA GLY A 42 -3.31 -11.58 5.17
C GLY A 42 -3.00 -13.06 4.88
N LYS A 43 -3.78 -14.00 5.42
CA LYS A 43 -3.53 -15.43 5.26
C LYS A 43 -4.60 -16.10 4.40
N TRP A 44 -4.20 -16.92 3.44
CA TRP A 44 -5.12 -17.88 2.81
C TRP A 44 -5.02 -19.25 3.50
N PRO A 45 -6.12 -19.99 3.74
CA PRO A 45 -7.53 -19.65 3.58
C PRO A 45 -8.10 -19.12 4.91
N THR A 46 -7.83 -17.86 5.28
CA THR A 46 -8.47 -17.26 6.47
C THR A 46 -8.28 -15.74 6.47
N VAL A 47 -9.32 -15.03 6.01
CA VAL A 47 -9.67 -13.62 6.27
C VAL A 47 -8.52 -12.60 6.14
N PHE A 48 -8.71 -11.62 5.27
CA PHE A 48 -7.89 -10.42 5.21
C PHE A 48 -7.89 -9.76 6.61
N ASN A 49 -6.81 -9.92 7.39
CA ASN A 49 -6.77 -9.51 8.79
C ASN A 49 -6.52 -8.00 8.95
N ILE A 50 -6.46 -7.24 7.86
CA ILE A 50 -6.32 -5.78 7.94
C ILE A 50 -7.66 -5.17 8.33
N GLU A 51 -7.64 -4.19 9.23
CA GLU A 51 -8.81 -3.40 9.59
C GLU A 51 -9.36 -2.68 8.35
N LYS A 52 -10.57 -3.04 7.94
CA LYS A 52 -11.15 -2.57 6.66
C LYS A 52 -11.39 -1.07 6.62
N SER A 53 -11.75 -0.48 7.76
CA SER A 53 -12.12 0.93 7.84
C SER A 53 -10.92 1.87 7.81
N HIS A 54 -9.81 1.48 8.42
CA HIS A 54 -8.61 2.33 8.51
C HIS A 54 -7.33 1.49 8.39
N PRO A 55 -7.11 0.86 7.23
CA PRO A 55 -6.15 -0.24 7.07
C PRO A 55 -4.70 0.18 7.32
N ILE A 56 -4.32 1.39 6.93
CA ILE A 56 -2.95 1.88 6.98
C ILE A 56 -2.80 2.87 8.13
N GLN A 57 -1.80 2.67 9.00
CA GLN A 57 -1.43 3.60 10.06
C GLN A 57 -0.29 4.52 9.65
N LYS A 58 0.65 3.97 8.90
CA LYS A 58 1.91 4.65 8.59
C LYS A 58 2.49 4.14 7.28
N ILE A 59 3.05 5.06 6.50
CA ILE A 59 3.90 4.74 5.35
C ILE A 59 5.21 5.50 5.54
N GLU A 60 6.32 4.79 5.69
CA GLU A 60 7.65 5.38 5.58
C GLU A 60 8.17 5.20 4.15
N ILE A 61 8.65 6.29 3.57
CA ILE A 61 9.10 6.37 2.19
C ILE A 61 10.61 6.59 2.23
N HIS A 62 11.36 5.69 1.62
CA HIS A 62 12.81 5.76 1.51
C HIS A 62 13.21 6.15 0.10
N TYR A 63 14.15 7.08 -0.02
CA TYR A 63 14.60 7.61 -1.31
C TYR A 63 16.04 7.28 -1.61
N ARG A 64 16.32 7.08 -2.89
CA ARG A 64 17.67 7.09 -3.45
C ARG A 64 17.70 8.12 -4.57
N ASP A 65 18.44 9.18 -4.35
CA ASP A 65 18.49 10.34 -5.24
C ASP A 65 17.06 10.85 -5.55
N THR A 66 16.58 10.70 -6.79
CA THR A 66 15.23 11.12 -7.20
C THR A 66 14.18 10.00 -7.13
N ALA A 67 14.59 8.75 -6.92
CA ALA A 67 13.73 7.58 -6.94
C ALA A 67 13.26 7.15 -5.55
N ILE A 68 12.08 6.54 -5.51
CA ILE A 68 11.54 5.86 -4.33
C ILE A 68 12.13 4.46 -4.29
N ASP A 69 13.00 4.26 -3.31
CA ASP A 69 13.83 3.05 -3.16
C ASP A 69 13.18 2.03 -2.22
N GLY A 70 12.29 2.48 -1.34
CA GLY A 70 11.54 1.60 -0.44
C GLY A 70 10.28 2.22 0.13
N LEU A 71 9.31 1.35 0.41
CA LEU A 71 8.05 1.65 1.09
C LEU A 71 7.87 0.70 2.27
N PHE A 72 7.66 1.27 3.45
CA PHE A 72 7.49 0.53 4.69
C PHE A 72 6.11 0.85 5.22
N VAL A 73 5.23 -0.13 5.24
CA VAL A 73 3.81 0.09 5.50
C VAL A 73 3.45 -0.57 6.81
N THR A 74 2.88 0.20 7.73
CA THR A 74 2.33 -0.30 8.99
C THR A 74 0.82 -0.39 8.86
N TYR A 75 0.29 -1.60 9.02
CA TYR A 75 -1.14 -1.89 8.91
C TYR A 75 -1.79 -2.04 10.29
N ARG A 76 -3.04 -1.58 10.40
CA ARG A 76 -3.95 -1.96 11.50
C ARG A 76 -4.49 -3.35 11.21
N LEU A 77 -4.40 -4.26 12.18
CA LEU A 77 -4.95 -5.60 12.08
C LEU A 77 -6.20 -5.76 12.94
N LEU A 78 -7.10 -6.66 12.53
CA LEU A 78 -8.22 -7.15 13.30
C LEU A 78 -7.70 -8.20 14.28
N ASP A 79 -7.60 -7.83 15.56
CA ASP A 79 -7.38 -8.81 16.63
C ASP A 79 -8.71 -9.54 16.89
N ALA A 80 -8.72 -10.87 16.76
CA ALA A 80 -9.90 -11.66 17.11
C ALA A 80 -10.30 -11.39 18.58
N GLY A 81 -11.47 -10.79 18.79
CA GLY A 81 -12.03 -10.52 20.12
C GLY A 81 -11.68 -9.16 20.73
N LYS A 82 -10.92 -8.30 20.04
CA LYS A 82 -10.80 -6.88 20.39
C LYS A 82 -11.51 -6.06 19.31
N GLY A 83 -12.24 -5.02 19.70
CA GLY A 83 -12.91 -4.12 18.76
C GLY A 83 -11.91 -3.29 17.94
N LYS A 84 -12.31 -2.06 17.57
CA LYS A 84 -11.38 -1.08 16.95
C LYS A 84 -10.07 -0.98 17.73
N GLY A 85 -8.93 -0.96 17.04
CA GLY A 85 -7.59 -0.85 17.65
C GLY A 85 -6.90 -2.19 17.94
N GLY A 86 -6.92 -3.14 16.99
CA GLY A 86 -6.13 -4.37 17.09
C GLY A 86 -4.61 -4.15 16.94
N SER A 87 -3.85 -5.24 16.81
CA SER A 87 -2.39 -5.19 16.66
C SER A 87 -1.94 -4.49 15.38
N SER A 88 -0.69 -4.06 15.34
CA SER A 88 -0.08 -3.42 14.17
C SER A 88 1.10 -4.24 13.67
N ASN A 89 1.21 -4.43 12.36
CA ASN A 89 2.39 -5.05 11.74
C ASN A 89 2.97 -4.15 10.66
N ALA A 90 4.30 -4.05 10.64
CA ALA A 90 5.04 -3.31 9.63
C ALA A 90 5.65 -4.28 8.62
N VAL A 91 5.41 -4.04 7.34
CA VAL A 91 6.05 -4.74 6.23
C VAL A 91 6.96 -3.81 5.46
N ARG A 92 8.00 -4.39 4.88
CA ARG A 92 9.06 -3.69 4.16
C ARG A 92 9.05 -4.11 2.70
N HIS A 93 8.99 -3.12 1.82
CA HIS A 93 9.12 -3.29 0.37
C HIS A 93 10.26 -2.46 -0.17
N GLY A 94 11.30 -3.12 -0.69
CA GLY A 94 12.47 -2.47 -1.25
C GLY A 94 13.53 -2.17 -0.20
N SER A 95 14.36 -1.18 -0.50
CA SER A 95 15.56 -0.88 0.28
C SER A 95 15.30 0.06 1.46
N LYS A 96 16.04 -0.14 2.56
CA LYS A 96 16.16 0.84 3.66
C LYS A 96 17.40 1.72 3.54
N SER A 97 18.32 1.43 2.61
CA SER A 97 19.60 2.14 2.49
C SER A 97 19.50 3.49 1.77
N GLY A 98 18.27 3.95 1.53
CA GLY A 98 18.00 5.29 1.02
C GLY A 98 18.66 6.41 1.82
N GLN A 99 19.03 7.48 1.11
CA GLN A 99 19.74 8.64 1.66
C GLN A 99 18.84 9.53 2.53
N SER A 100 17.54 9.52 2.25
CA SER A 100 16.54 10.28 3.00
C SER A 100 15.29 9.45 3.24
N LYS A 101 14.49 9.88 4.21
CA LYS A 101 13.20 9.26 4.50
C LYS A 101 12.15 10.29 4.87
N ASP A 102 10.92 10.03 4.46
CA ASP A 102 9.72 10.72 4.93
C ASP A 102 8.78 9.72 5.59
N THR A 103 7.82 10.26 6.35
CA THR A 103 6.78 9.43 6.96
C THR A 103 5.43 10.11 6.82
N ILE A 104 4.44 9.32 6.39
CA ILE A 104 3.03 9.65 6.43
C ILE A 104 2.43 8.91 7.62
N VAL A 105 1.76 9.64 8.50
CA VAL A 105 0.96 9.06 9.58
C VAL A 105 -0.51 9.27 9.27
N PHE A 106 -1.33 8.26 9.51
CA PHE A 106 -2.77 8.26 9.36
C PHE A 106 -3.41 8.30 10.75
N GLY A 107 -4.28 9.28 10.97
CA GLY A 107 -5.17 9.33 12.13
C GLY A 107 -6.13 8.15 12.18
N GLU A 108 -6.93 8.07 13.24
CA GLU A 108 -7.91 7.00 13.45
C GLU A 108 -9.10 7.08 12.48
N SER A 109 -9.35 8.25 11.90
CA SER A 109 -10.40 8.55 10.92
C SER A 109 -9.86 8.67 9.48
N GLU A 110 -8.54 8.64 9.27
CA GLU A 110 -7.94 8.92 7.97
C GLU A 110 -7.73 7.65 7.13
N VAL A 111 -8.00 7.75 5.83
CA VAL A 111 -7.76 6.68 4.86
C VAL A 111 -6.98 7.18 3.65
N LEU A 112 -6.25 6.27 2.98
CA LEU A 112 -5.55 6.57 1.74
C LEU A 112 -6.55 6.51 0.57
N LEU A 113 -6.98 7.67 0.09
CA LEU A 113 -8.01 7.81 -0.93
C LEU A 113 -7.48 7.57 -2.35
N ALA A 114 -6.28 8.06 -2.61
CA ALA A 114 -5.65 7.96 -3.91
C ALA A 114 -4.13 8.06 -3.80
N VAL A 115 -3.46 7.51 -4.81
CA VAL A 115 -2.04 7.70 -5.05
C VAL A 115 -1.85 8.12 -6.49
N THR A 116 -1.12 9.20 -6.74
CA THR A 116 -0.69 9.60 -8.08
C THR A 116 0.83 9.66 -8.13
N GLY A 117 1.43 9.69 -9.30
CA GLY A 117 2.87 9.74 -9.37
C GLY A 117 3.44 9.55 -10.75
N ARG A 118 4.73 9.23 -10.79
CA ARG A 118 5.48 8.91 -12.00
C ARG A 118 6.30 7.65 -11.83
N ALA A 119 6.17 6.73 -12.77
CA ALA A 119 6.83 5.43 -12.74
C ALA A 119 6.92 4.82 -14.15
N GLY A 120 7.91 3.95 -14.35
CA GLY A 120 8.28 3.42 -15.66
C GLY A 120 9.72 3.79 -15.97
N THR A 121 10.06 3.98 -17.25
CA THR A 121 11.40 4.40 -17.69
C THR A 121 11.50 5.93 -17.73
N ASN A 122 12.55 6.51 -17.15
CA ASN A 122 12.85 7.95 -17.20
C ASN A 122 13.75 8.33 -18.41
N SER A 123 14.13 9.61 -18.53
CA SER A 123 14.97 10.08 -19.64
C SER A 123 16.41 9.55 -19.63
N ASN A 124 16.85 8.92 -18.54
CA ASN A 124 18.18 8.33 -18.38
C ASN A 124 18.16 6.80 -18.55
N ASP A 125 17.08 6.24 -19.11
CA ASP A 125 16.82 4.80 -19.24
C ASP A 125 16.81 4.02 -17.90
N GLU A 126 16.62 4.73 -16.78
CA GLU A 126 16.39 4.12 -15.47
C GLU A 126 14.91 3.76 -15.32
N ILE A 127 14.62 2.57 -14.80
CA ILE A 127 13.25 2.07 -14.59
C ILE A 127 12.96 2.02 -13.10
N GLY A 128 11.88 2.68 -12.66
CA GLY A 128 11.52 2.72 -11.25
C GLY A 128 10.26 3.50 -10.94
N ILE A 129 10.13 3.89 -9.69
CA ILE A 129 9.09 4.78 -9.18
C ILE A 129 9.78 6.05 -8.71
N PHE A 130 9.45 7.16 -9.36
CA PHE A 130 10.21 8.39 -9.24
C PHE A 130 9.48 9.49 -8.49
N GLU A 131 8.16 9.39 -8.46
CA GLU A 131 7.31 10.35 -7.77
C GLU A 131 6.08 9.62 -7.23
N MET A 132 5.69 9.95 -6.00
CA MET A 132 4.41 9.56 -5.43
C MET A 132 3.80 10.73 -4.67
N THR A 133 2.52 10.98 -4.91
CA THR A 133 1.68 11.86 -4.12
C THR A 133 0.61 11.01 -3.45
N PHE A 134 0.59 11.04 -2.12
CA PHE A 134 -0.41 10.33 -1.33
C PHE A 134 -1.50 11.31 -0.95
N VAL A 135 -2.74 10.95 -1.26
CA VAL A 135 -3.93 11.74 -0.94
C VAL A 135 -4.69 11.03 0.17
N LYS A 136 -4.70 11.63 1.35
CA LYS A 136 -5.47 11.16 2.51
C LYS A 136 -6.76 11.94 2.63
N VAL A 137 -7.80 11.27 3.12
CA VAL A 137 -9.06 11.92 3.53
C VAL A 137 -9.40 11.52 4.95
N ASP A 138 -9.79 12.49 5.77
CA ASP A 138 -10.43 12.25 7.05
C ASP A 138 -11.91 11.91 6.81
N THR A 139 -12.33 10.72 7.22
CA THR A 139 -13.67 10.19 6.94
C THR A 139 -14.77 10.79 7.83
N GLU A 140 -14.42 11.48 8.91
CA GLU A 140 -15.36 12.15 9.81
C GLU A 140 -15.64 13.59 9.37
N THR A 141 -14.60 14.30 8.92
CA THR A 141 -14.67 15.73 8.56
C THR A 141 -14.72 15.97 7.05
N GLY A 142 -14.27 15.01 6.24
CA GLY A 142 -14.09 15.16 4.79
C GLY A 142 -12.85 15.96 4.40
N GLU A 143 -11.98 16.35 5.34
CA GLU A 143 -10.75 17.08 5.05
C GLU A 143 -9.80 16.23 4.20
N VAL A 144 -9.23 16.81 3.15
CA VAL A 144 -8.28 16.15 2.24
C VAL A 144 -6.90 16.74 2.40
N THR A 145 -5.93 15.89 2.71
CA THR A 145 -4.50 16.25 2.78
C THR A 145 -3.72 15.50 1.72
N GLN A 146 -2.81 16.19 1.02
CA GLN A 146 -1.93 15.58 0.05
C GLN A 146 -0.47 16.00 0.25
N LYS A 147 0.47 15.08 0.03
CA LYS A 147 1.90 15.39 0.01
C LYS A 147 2.60 14.58 -1.08
N LYS A 148 3.46 15.27 -1.82
CA LYS A 148 4.31 14.75 -2.90
C LYS A 148 5.68 14.35 -2.36
N TYR A 149 6.24 13.31 -2.96
CA TYR A 149 7.50 12.66 -2.61
C TYR A 149 8.24 12.23 -3.88
N GLY A 150 9.57 12.25 -3.87
CA GLY A 150 10.40 12.05 -5.07
C GLY A 150 10.46 13.32 -5.94
N GLY A 151 10.98 13.22 -7.18
CA GLY A 151 11.23 14.43 -7.96
C GLY A 151 11.68 14.32 -9.41
N ASP A 152 11.57 13.16 -10.07
CA ASP A 152 11.85 13.08 -11.53
C ASP A 152 10.54 13.17 -12.33
N ASP A 153 10.46 14.21 -13.16
CA ASP A 153 9.29 14.61 -13.94
C ASP A 153 9.25 14.04 -15.36
N THR A 154 10.24 13.22 -15.73
CA THR A 154 10.38 12.68 -17.09
C THR A 154 9.67 11.33 -17.26
N ALA A 155 9.48 10.57 -16.18
CA ALA A 155 8.81 9.28 -16.23
C ALA A 155 7.28 9.40 -16.45
N PRO A 156 6.61 8.38 -17.05
CA PRO A 156 5.18 8.37 -17.29
C PRO A 156 4.34 8.58 -16.03
N VAL A 157 3.24 9.32 -16.15
CA VAL A 157 2.29 9.58 -15.05
C VAL A 157 1.42 8.36 -14.81
N PHE A 158 1.15 8.07 -13.54
CA PHE A 158 0.14 7.10 -13.12
C PHE A 158 -0.78 7.66 -12.04
N TYR A 159 -1.93 7.01 -11.87
CA TYR A 159 -2.80 7.23 -10.72
C TYR A 159 -3.55 5.94 -10.34
N ALA A 160 -3.85 5.82 -9.05
CA ALA A 160 -4.67 4.79 -8.46
C ALA A 160 -5.68 5.44 -7.51
N THR A 161 -6.94 5.05 -7.63
CA THR A 161 -8.06 5.63 -6.87
C THR A 161 -8.86 4.57 -6.13
N GLY A 162 -9.55 5.01 -5.07
CA GLY A 162 -10.33 4.15 -4.18
C GLY A 162 -9.56 3.93 -2.88
N PRO A 163 -10.21 3.57 -1.77
CA PRO A 163 -9.49 3.35 -0.53
C PRO A 163 -8.43 2.27 -0.76
N VAL A 164 -7.17 2.70 -0.77
CA VAL A 164 -6.02 1.84 -0.96
C VAL A 164 -5.79 1.14 0.37
N ILE A 165 -5.99 -0.17 0.37
CA ILE A 165 -5.94 -1.00 1.57
C ILE A 165 -4.60 -1.73 1.72
N GLY A 166 -3.78 -1.73 0.67
CA GLY A 166 -2.43 -2.27 0.73
C GLY A 166 -1.75 -2.29 -0.64
N PHE A 167 -0.61 -2.96 -0.70
CA PHE A 167 0.26 -2.95 -1.87
C PHE A 167 0.65 -4.36 -2.31
N ALA A 168 0.99 -4.47 -3.59
CA ALA A 168 1.66 -5.61 -4.17
C ALA A 168 2.72 -5.11 -5.15
N GLY A 169 3.62 -5.96 -5.63
CA GLY A 169 4.62 -5.52 -6.58
C GLY A 169 5.86 -6.39 -6.63
N ILE A 170 6.98 -5.77 -7.01
CA ILE A 170 8.29 -6.40 -7.14
C ILE A 170 9.29 -5.57 -6.35
N GLN A 171 10.08 -6.25 -5.52
CA GLN A 171 11.06 -5.61 -4.64
C GLN A 171 12.40 -6.36 -4.66
N ASP A 172 13.46 -5.65 -4.32
CA ASP A 172 14.73 -6.17 -3.85
C ASP A 172 15.07 -5.55 -2.49
N ASN A 173 15.19 -6.40 -1.47
CA ASN A 173 15.49 -5.99 -0.10
C ASN A 173 16.99 -6.10 0.23
N SER A 174 17.85 -6.33 -0.78
CA SER A 174 19.30 -6.54 -0.61
C SER A 174 20.06 -5.33 -0.04
N ASP A 175 19.42 -4.16 0.04
CA ASP A 175 20.04 -2.89 0.44
C ASP A 175 21.24 -2.47 -0.41
N ASN A 176 21.37 -3.10 -1.58
CA ASN A 176 22.39 -2.78 -2.55
C ASN A 176 22.14 -1.40 -3.18
N VAL A 177 23.15 -0.54 -3.12
CA VAL A 177 23.14 0.83 -3.64
C VAL A 177 23.19 0.92 -5.17
N THR A 178 23.45 -0.19 -5.88
CA THR A 178 23.58 -0.17 -7.35
C THR A 178 22.28 -0.44 -8.11
N GLN A 179 21.21 -0.86 -7.43
CA GLN A 179 19.89 -1.10 -8.05
C GLN A 179 18.78 -0.62 -7.14
N LEU A 180 17.71 -0.03 -7.71
CA LEU A 180 16.52 0.35 -6.95
C LEU A 180 15.92 -0.87 -6.24
N GLY A 181 15.61 -0.69 -4.96
CA GLY A 181 15.00 -1.69 -4.10
C GLY A 181 13.52 -1.86 -4.41
N LEU A 182 12.76 -0.78 -4.58
CA LEU A 182 11.37 -0.86 -5.00
C LEU A 182 11.30 -0.74 -6.53
N LYS A 183 10.95 -1.85 -7.19
CA LYS A 183 11.03 -1.96 -8.65
C LYS A 183 9.68 -1.77 -9.31
N ALA A 184 8.64 -2.39 -8.77
CA ALA A 184 7.29 -2.24 -9.25
C ALA A 184 6.29 -2.20 -8.10
N LEU A 185 5.18 -1.50 -8.31
CA LEU A 185 4.13 -1.33 -7.32
C LEU A 185 2.76 -1.53 -7.97
N SER A 186 1.85 -2.07 -7.19
CA SER A 186 0.44 -2.24 -7.52
C SER A 186 -0.38 -1.88 -6.30
N PHE A 187 -1.52 -1.27 -6.55
CA PHE A 187 -2.38 -0.76 -5.51
C PHE A 187 -3.57 -1.68 -5.32
N LEU A 188 -3.74 -2.16 -4.09
CA LEU A 188 -4.83 -3.02 -3.70
C LEU A 188 -5.93 -2.13 -3.13
N SER A 189 -7.12 -2.23 -3.71
CA SER A 189 -8.26 -1.40 -3.39
C SER A 189 -9.46 -2.24 -3.00
N SER A 190 -10.31 -1.69 -2.14
CA SER A 190 -11.62 -2.24 -1.82
C SER A 190 -12.72 -1.48 -2.59
N PRO A 191 -13.61 -2.17 -3.33
CA PRO A 191 -14.69 -1.53 -4.08
C PRO A 191 -15.84 -1.01 -3.20
N THR A 192 -15.95 -1.50 -1.96
CA THR A 192 -17.00 -1.03 -1.04
C THR A 192 -16.57 0.27 -0.38
N PRO A 193 -17.38 1.35 -0.46
CA PRO A 193 -17.22 2.50 0.42
C PRO A 193 -17.17 2.01 1.87
N ILE A 194 -16.30 2.60 2.66
CA ILE A 194 -16.22 2.34 4.10
C ILE A 194 -17.44 3.01 4.72
N ASP A 195 -18.62 2.42 4.57
CA ASP A 195 -19.78 2.86 5.30
C ASP A 195 -19.63 2.45 6.78
N GLN A 196 -20.22 3.23 7.67
CA GLN A 196 -20.18 2.97 9.11
C GLN A 196 -20.89 1.66 9.52
N SER A 197 -21.56 0.98 8.60
CA SER A 197 -22.25 -0.29 8.88
C SER A 197 -21.34 -1.50 8.74
N GLY A 198 -20.31 -1.49 7.88
CA GLY A 198 -19.44 -2.66 7.71
C GLY A 198 -20.20 -3.98 7.48
N LEU A 199 -21.38 -3.89 6.85
CA LEU A 199 -22.26 -5.02 6.53
C LEU A 199 -22.04 -5.50 5.09
#